data_AF-A0A836TXI2-F1
#
_entry.id   AF-A0A836TXI2-F1
#
_cell.length_a   1.000
_cell.length_b   1.000
_cell.length_c   1.000
_cell.angle_alpha   90.00
_cell.angle_beta   90.00
_cell.angle_gamma   90.00
#
_symmetry.space_group_name_H-M   'P 1'
#
loop_
_entity.id
_entity.type
_entity.pdbx_description
1 polymer ?
#
loop_
_entity_poly.entity_id
_entity_poly.type
_entity_poly.pdbx_seq_one_letter_code
_entity_poly.pdbx_strand_id
1 'polypeptide(L)'
;MLHLSLHLIIPLLVTLLFFKNKWKIVFLIMMATMLVDIDHLLANPVYDSNRCSIGFHPLHEIFPILIYSGLCFIKPCRYVGIGLIIHMALDSIDCFVTNGVWYVY
;
A
#
# COMPACT_ATOMS: atom_id res chain seq x y z
N MET A 1 0.35 15.45 0.55
CA MET A 1 1.77 15.53 0.97
C MET A 1 2.07 14.65 2.17
N LEU A 2 1.33 14.75 3.28
CA LEU A 2 1.50 13.86 4.44
C LEU A 2 1.36 12.37 4.08
N HIS A 3 0.33 12.03 3.31
CA HIS A 3 0.08 10.67 2.81
C HIS A 3 1.29 10.02 2.11
N LEU A 4 1.93 10.73 1.18
CA LEU A 4 3.13 10.24 0.48
C LEU A 4 4.31 10.03 1.44
N SER A 5 4.45 10.88 2.45
CA SER A 5 5.48 10.69 3.48
C SER A 5 5.22 9.44 4.33
N LEU A 6 3.96 9.09 4.60
CA LEU A 6 3.60 7.89 5.36
C LEU A 6 3.98 6.61 4.61
N HIS A 7 3.84 6.60 3.28
CA HIS A 7 4.28 5.50 2.42
C HIS A 7 5.79 5.22 2.49
N LEU A 8 6.59 6.18 2.96
CA LEU A 8 8.01 5.98 3.24
C LEU A 8 8.28 5.66 4.72
N ILE A 9 7.69 6.45 5.63
CA ILE A 9 7.97 6.40 7.06
C ILE A 9 7.46 5.10 7.68
N ILE A 10 6.25 4.66 7.33
CA ILE A 10 5.63 3.49 7.96
C ILE A 10 6.38 2.20 7.58
N PRO A 11 6.71 1.92 6.30
CA PRO A 11 7.57 0.78 5.97
C PRO A 11 8.93 0.83 6.67
N LEU A 12 9.55 2.01 6.79
CA LEU A 12 10.81 2.17 7.52
C LEU A 12 10.66 1.80 9.00
N LEU A 13 9.62 2.31 9.67
CA LEU A 13 9.37 1.97 11.08
C LEU A 13 9.09 0.48 11.26
N VAL A 14 8.25 -0.13 10.42
CA VAL A 14 7.95 -1.57 10.48
C VAL A 14 9.24 -2.39 10.30
N THR A 15 10.09 -2.03 9.34
CA THR A 15 11.35 -2.75 9.11
C THR A 15 12.35 -2.60 10.24
N LEU A 16 12.49 -1.42 10.83
CA LEU A 16 13.36 -1.17 11.98
C LEU A 16 12.87 -1.85 13.26
N LEU A 17 11.56 -2.00 13.46
CA LEU A 17 11.00 -2.64 14.65
C LEU A 17 11.05 -4.17 14.56
N PHE A 18 10.64 -4.74 13.42
CA PHE A 18 10.39 -6.19 13.29
C PHE A 18 11.48 -6.95 12.52
N PHE A 19 12.30 -6.27 11.71
CA PHE A 19 13.26 -6.90 10.80
C PHE A 19 14.70 -6.40 10.99
N LYS A 20 15.08 -6.01 12.21
CA LYS A 20 16.37 -5.39 12.58
C LYS A 20 17.61 -5.97 11.89
N ASN A 21 17.74 -7.29 11.81
CA ASN A 21 18.93 -7.93 11.23
C ASN A 21 19.04 -7.79 9.69
N LYS A 22 17.94 -7.49 9.01
CA LYS A 22 17.85 -7.41 7.54
C LYS A 22 17.07 -6.17 7.07
N TRP A 23 16.97 -5.14 7.93
CA TRP A 23 16.03 -4.03 7.78
C TRP A 23 16.18 -3.32 6.43
N LYS A 24 17.41 -3.10 5.96
CA LYS A 24 17.68 -2.44 4.67
C LYS A 24 17.07 -3.19 3.49
N ILE A 25 17.26 -4.51 3.45
CA ILE A 25 16.76 -5.35 2.35
C ILE A 25 15.24 -5.42 2.41
N VAL A 26 14.67 -5.64 3.60
CA VAL A 26 13.21 -5.71 3.76
C VAL A 26 12.56 -4.37 3.43
N PHE A 27 13.19 -3.26 3.82
CA PHE A 27 12.72 -1.91 3.51
C PHE A 27 12.73 -1.66 2.00
N LEU A 28 13.81 -1.99 1.30
CA LEU A 28 13.87 -1.87 -0.17
C LEU A 28 12.79 -2.72 -0.85
N ILE A 29 12.51 -3.92 -0.35
CA ILE A 29 11.43 -4.76 -0.88
C ILE A 29 10.06 -4.10 -0.67
N MET A 30 9.79 -3.58 0.53
CA MET A 30 8.54 -2.85 0.81
C MET A 30 8.42 -1.57 0.00
N MET A 31 9.52 -0.83 -0.22
CA MET A 31 9.49 0.35 -1.08
C MET A 31 9.23 -0.01 -2.55
N ALA A 32 9.68 -1.18 -3.00
CA ALA A 32 9.38 -1.66 -4.35
C ALA A 32 7.89 -1.96 -4.54
N THR A 33 7.11 -2.20 -3.47
CA THR A 33 5.66 -2.44 -3.60
C THR A 33 4.86 -1.19 -3.93
N MET A 34 5.44 0.01 -3.81
CA MET A 34 4.82 1.26 -4.28
C MET A 34 4.53 1.24 -5.79
N LEU A 35 5.17 0.33 -6.54
CA LEU A 35 4.85 0.09 -7.95
C LEU A 35 3.41 -0.39 -8.19
N VAL A 36 2.68 -0.80 -7.13
CA VAL A 36 1.25 -1.11 -7.23
C VAL A 36 0.45 0.08 -7.78
N ASP A 37 0.84 1.32 -7.46
CA ASP A 37 0.20 2.55 -7.91
C ASP A 37 0.30 2.80 -9.43
N ILE A 38 1.07 1.98 -10.16
CA ILE A 38 1.08 2.08 -11.64
C ILE A 38 -0.32 1.84 -12.20
N ASP A 39 -1.22 1.18 -11.47
CA ASP A 39 -2.63 1.04 -11.85
C ASP A 39 -3.40 2.38 -11.89
N HIS A 40 -2.89 3.46 -11.28
CA HIS A 40 -3.43 4.81 -11.45
C HIS A 40 -3.39 5.27 -12.91
N LEU A 41 -2.47 4.75 -13.72
CA LEU A 41 -2.44 5.05 -15.16
C LEU A 41 -3.67 4.53 -15.91
N LEU A 42 -4.44 3.62 -15.30
CA LEU A 42 -5.69 3.10 -15.85
C LEU A 42 -6.91 3.97 -15.48
N ALA A 43 -6.73 4.99 -14.65
CA ALA A 43 -7.81 5.88 -14.22
C ALA A 43 -8.05 7.06 -15.16
N ASN A 44 -9.29 7.56 -15.16
CA ASN A 44 -9.65 8.83 -15.78
C ASN A 44 -10.43 9.72 -14.77
N PRO A 45 -9.87 10.87 -14.32
CA PRO A 45 -8.53 11.37 -14.63
C PRO A 45 -7.43 10.51 -13.98
N VAL A 46 -6.24 10.49 -14.59
CA VAL A 46 -5.09 9.72 -14.07
C VAL A 46 -4.74 10.13 -12.64
N TYR A 47 -4.73 11.43 -12.36
CA TYR A 47 -4.47 11.98 -11.03
C TYR A 47 -5.62 12.88 -10.57
N ASP A 48 -6.10 12.63 -9.36
CA ASP A 48 -7.04 13.47 -8.62
C ASP A 48 -6.73 13.34 -7.13
N SER A 49 -6.41 14.46 -6.47
CA SER A 49 -6.04 14.47 -5.05
C SER A 49 -7.23 14.28 -4.10
N ASN A 50 -8.45 14.42 -4.59
CA ASN A 50 -9.66 14.28 -3.78
C ASN A 50 -10.33 12.91 -3.95
N ARG A 51 -9.80 12.03 -4.81
CA ARG A 51 -10.39 10.72 -5.05
C ARG A 51 -9.92 9.69 -4.03
N CYS A 52 -10.82 8.80 -3.60
CA CYS A 52 -10.43 7.60 -2.86
C CYS A 52 -9.83 6.56 -3.81
N SER A 53 -8.60 6.11 -3.52
CA SER A 53 -7.91 5.09 -4.32
C SER A 53 -8.49 3.67 -4.13
N ILE A 54 -8.88 3.35 -2.90
CA ILE A 54 -9.32 2.00 -2.52
C ILE A 54 -10.67 1.65 -3.18
N GLY A 55 -10.64 0.59 -4.00
CA GLY A 55 -11.78 0.11 -4.76
C GLY A 55 -12.06 0.86 -6.07
N PHE A 56 -11.37 1.98 -6.32
CA PHE A 56 -11.41 2.67 -7.60
C PHE A 56 -10.39 2.12 -8.61
N HIS A 57 -9.20 1.73 -8.13
CA HIS A 57 -8.13 1.22 -8.97
C HIS A 57 -8.05 -0.31 -8.96
N PRO A 58 -7.74 -0.98 -10.10
CA PRO A 58 -7.82 -2.44 -10.22
C PRO A 58 -6.97 -3.23 -9.22
N LEU A 59 -5.80 -2.73 -8.80
CA LEU A 59 -4.94 -3.40 -7.81
C LEU A 59 -5.28 -2.99 -6.37
N HIS A 60 -6.18 -2.03 -6.20
CA HIS A 60 -6.68 -1.52 -4.93
C HIS A 60 -8.10 -2.03 -4.60
N GLU A 61 -8.59 -3.01 -5.36
CA GLU A 61 -9.85 -3.72 -5.08
C GLU A 61 -9.70 -4.78 -3.97
N ILE A 62 -10.83 -5.20 -3.39
CA ILE A 62 -10.86 -6.21 -2.31
C ILE A 62 -10.17 -7.52 -2.73
N PHE A 63 -10.38 -7.97 -3.97
CA PHE A 63 -9.84 -9.25 -4.42
C PHE A 63 -8.29 -9.28 -4.45
N PRO A 64 -7.58 -8.31 -5.08
CA PRO A 64 -6.14 -8.15 -4.92
C PRO A 64 -5.68 -8.05 -3.46
N ILE A 65 -6.38 -7.26 -2.63
CA ILE A 65 -6.02 -7.07 -1.22
C ILE A 65 -6.06 -8.39 -0.44
N LEU A 66 -7.02 -9.28 -0.72
CA LEU A 66 -7.09 -10.62 -0.14
C LEU A 66 -5.89 -11.49 -0.57
N ILE A 67 -5.45 -11.38 -1.83
CA ILE A 67 -4.24 -12.06 -2.30
C ILE A 67 -3.01 -11.54 -1.55
N TYR A 68 -2.86 -10.22 -1.40
CA TYR A 68 -1.74 -9.60 -0.67
C TYR A 68 -1.71 -10.04 0.80
N SER A 69 -2.88 -10.15 1.41
CA SER A 69 -3.04 -10.70 2.77
C SER A 69 -2.54 -12.14 2.84
N GLY A 70 -2.86 -12.97 1.84
CA GLY A 70 -2.34 -14.33 1.70
C GLY A 70 -0.81 -14.39 1.56
N LEU A 71 -0.23 -13.48 0.76
CA LEU A 71 1.23 -13.40 0.55
C LEU A 71 2.01 -13.18 1.85
N CYS A 72 1.42 -12.53 2.85
CA CYS A 72 2.05 -12.32 4.18
C CYS A 72 2.43 -13.65 4.86
N PHE A 73 1.71 -14.74 4.56
CA PHE A 73 1.94 -16.04 5.19
C PHE A 73 2.92 -16.92 4.41
N ILE A 74 3.19 -16.59 3.14
CA ILE A 74 4.09 -17.34 2.25
C ILE A 74 5.52 -16.82 2.43
N LYS A 75 6.40 -17.61 3.06
CA LYS A 75 7.79 -17.20 3.43
C LYS A 75 8.55 -16.42 2.35
N PRO A 76 8.64 -16.85 1.07
CA PRO A 76 9.37 -16.09 0.05
C PRO A 76 8.71 -14.76 -0.32
N CYS A 77 7.38 -14.65 -0.21
CA CYS A 77 6.60 -13.47 -0.62
C CYS A 77 6.21 -12.57 0.55
N ARG A 78 6.50 -12.98 1.79
CA ARG A 78 6.02 -12.31 3.01
C ARG A 78 6.28 -10.82 3.03
N TYR A 79 7.49 -10.38 2.68
CA TYR A 79 7.84 -8.96 2.72
C TYR A 79 7.08 -8.14 1.69
N VAL A 80 6.81 -8.72 0.52
CA VAL A 80 5.97 -8.11 -0.53
C VAL A 80 4.53 -8.00 -0.05
N GLY A 81 3.98 -9.08 0.52
CA GLY A 81 2.62 -9.06 1.09
C GLY A 81 2.47 -7.99 2.17
N ILE A 82 3.42 -7.91 3.11
CA ILE A 82 3.38 -6.89 4.17
C ILE A 82 3.48 -5.48 3.60
N GLY A 83 4.38 -5.24 2.63
CA GLY A 83 4.50 -3.94 1.97
C GLY A 83 3.21 -3.49 1.29
N LEU A 84 2.58 -4.39 0.52
CA LEU A 84 1.30 -4.15 -0.13
C LEU A 84 0.18 -3.90 0.88
N ILE A 85 0.10 -4.66 1.99
CA ILE A 85 -0.93 -4.43 3.01
C ILE A 85 -0.74 -3.09 3.73
N ILE A 86 0.51 -2.69 4.01
CA ILE A 86 0.79 -1.36 4.57
C ILE A 86 0.32 -0.27 3.62
N HIS A 87 0.64 -0.40 2.32
CA HIS A 87 0.19 0.53 1.28
C HIS A 87 -1.33 0.67 1.26
N MET A 88 -2.06 -0.44 1.12
CA MET A 88 -3.52 -0.47 1.06
C MET A 88 -4.16 0.12 2.33
N ALA A 89 -3.56 -0.11 3.49
CA ALA A 89 -4.03 0.48 4.74
C ALA A 89 -3.86 2.00 4.78
N LEU A 90 -2.73 2.52 4.28
CA LEU A 90 -2.47 3.96 4.22
C LEU A 90 -3.38 4.67 3.21
N ASP A 91 -3.65 4.05 2.07
CA ASP A 91 -4.61 4.52 1.08
C ASP A 91 -6.03 4.55 1.64
N SER A 92 -6.44 3.50 2.35
CA SER A 92 -7.77 3.47 2.99
C SER A 92 -7.91 4.53 4.09
N ILE A 93 -6.85 4.79 4.86
CA ILE A 93 -6.82 5.89 5.83
C ILE A 93 -6.93 7.24 5.12
N ASP A 94 -6.25 7.44 3.99
CA ASP A 94 -6.35 8.68 3.22
C ASP A 94 -7.74 8.86 2.62
N CYS A 95 -8.36 7.80 2.09
CA CYS A 95 -9.76 7.80 1.69
C CYS A 95 -10.66 8.27 2.84
N PHE A 96 -10.45 7.77 4.06
CA PHE A 96 -11.27 8.16 5.19
C PHE A 96 -11.06 9.62 5.60
N VAL A 97 -9.81 10.08 5.64
CA VAL A 97 -9.47 11.46 6.01
C VAL A 97 -9.96 12.47 4.97
N THR A 98 -9.84 12.15 3.67
CA THR A 98 -10.16 13.04 2.56
C THR A 98 -11.64 12.99 2.17
N ASN A 99 -12.25 11.80 2.17
CA ASN A 99 -13.59 11.56 1.64
C ASN A 99 -14.61 11.04 2.68
N GLY A 100 -14.19 10.66 3.88
CA GLY A 100 -15.07 10.08 4.90
C GLY A 100 -15.49 8.62 4.63
N VAL A 101 -14.83 7.94 3.69
CA VAL A 101 -15.12 6.56 3.30
C VAL A 101 -13.85 5.71 3.31
N TRP A 102 -13.97 4.40 3.53
CA TRP A 102 -12.83 3.49 3.54
C TRP A 102 -12.57 2.81 2.18
N TYR A 103 -13.60 2.76 1.32
CA TYR A 103 -13.66 2.02 0.07
C TYR A 103 -14.73 2.63 -0.85
N VAL A 104 -14.50 2.65 -2.16
CA VAL A 104 -15.46 3.07 -3.20
C VAL A 104 -15.59 2.00 -4.31
N TYR A 105 -16.70 1.99 -5.06
CA TYR A 105 -16.96 1.05 -6.16
C TYR A 105 -17.10 1.80 -7.49
#